data_AF-A0A401TW42-F1
#
_entry.id   AF-A0A401TW42-F1
#
_cell.length_a   1.000
_cell.length_b   1.000
_cell.length_c   1.000
_cell.angle_alpha   90.00
_cell.angle_beta   90.00
_cell.angle_gamma   90.00
#
_symmetry.space_group_name_H-M   'P 1'
#
loop_
_entity.id
_entity.type
_entity.pdbx_description
1 polymer ?
#
loop_
_entity_poly.entity_id
_entity_poly.type
_entity_poly.pdbx_seq_one_letter_code
_entity_poly.pdbx_strand_id
1 'polypeptide(L)' 'MEEPEPGPGPGPGSLLSFLGRRAVTGDRFLREAFQRQRLSACRNLFKKDLLGHFGCVNAIEFSSGAGELLVS' A
#
# COMPACT_ATOMS: atom_id res chain seq x y z
N MET A 1 -13.53 40.71 -6.64
CA MET A 1 -13.61 39.24 -6.66
C MET A 1 -12.30 38.77 -6.09
N GLU A 2 -12.33 38.32 -4.84
CA GLU A 2 -11.14 37.86 -4.12
C GLU A 2 -10.95 36.39 -4.48
N GLU A 3 -9.84 36.09 -5.15
CA GLU A 3 -9.45 34.73 -5.50
C GLU A 3 -9.18 33.95 -4.21
N PRO A 4 -9.67 32.70 -4.05
CA PRO A 4 -9.46 31.94 -2.84
C PRO A 4 -7.98 31.56 -2.72
N GLU A 5 -7.38 31.93 -1.58
CA GLU A 5 -6.01 31.58 -1.22
C GLU A 5 -5.73 30.08 -1.45
N PRO A 6 -4.59 29.71 -2.05
CA PRO A 6 -4.24 28.32 -2.28
C PRO A 6 -4.16 27.61 -0.93
N GLY A 7 -5.08 26.67 -0.72
CA GLY A 7 -5.09 25.82 0.47
C GLY A 7 -3.72 25.15 0.68
N PRO A 8 -3.36 24.82 1.94
CA PRO A 8 -2.04 24.32 2.27
C PRO A 8 -1.70 23.15 1.35
N GLY A 9 -0.61 23.31 0.58
CA GLY A 9 -0.09 22.26 -0.29
C GLY A 9 0.12 20.97 0.52
N PRO A 10 0.09 19.79 -0.13
CA PRO A 10 0.19 18.53 0.58
C PRO A 10 1.53 18.51 1.34
N GLY A 11 1.47 18.69 2.66
CA GLY A 11 2.58 18.43 3.55
C GLY A 11 3.05 16.98 3.38
N PRO A 12 4.23 16.61 3.90
CA PRO A 12 4.75 15.24 3.78
C PRO A 12 3.67 14.26 4.21
N GLY A 13 3.01 13.64 3.22
CA GLY A 13 1.81 12.85 3.47
C GLY A 13 2.21 11.64 4.30
N SER A 14 1.42 11.32 5.32
CA SER A 14 1.57 10.08 6.06
C SER A 14 1.78 8.91 5.09
N LEU A 15 2.72 8.00 5.37
CA LEU A 15 2.93 6.80 4.55
C LEU A 15 1.62 6.06 4.26
N LEU A 16 0.68 6.08 5.23
CA LEU A 16 -0.65 5.52 5.07
C LEU A 16 -1.47 6.23 3.98
N SER A 17 -1.41 7.55 3.92
CA SER A 17 -2.10 8.35 2.88
C SER A 17 -1.55 8.05 1.47
N PHE A 18 -0.24 7.83 1.37
CA PHE A 18 0.39 7.46 0.11
C PHE A 18 0.07 6.02 -0.31
N LEU A 19 0.05 5.07 0.64
CA LEU A 19 -0.40 3.70 0.38
C LEU A 19 -1.86 3.67 -0.05
N GLY A 20 -2.72 4.47 0.58
CA GLY A 20 -4.14 4.62 0.22
C GLY A 20 -4.34 5.07 -1.23
N ARG A 21 -3.53 6.01 -1.72
CA ARG A 21 -3.59 6.48 -3.13
C ARG A 21 -3.17 5.42 -4.15
N ARG A 22 -2.38 4.42 -3.74
CA ARG A 22 -1.96 3.31 -4.60
C ARG A 22 -2.84 2.07 -4.46
N ALA A 23 -3.86 2.11 -3.60
CA ALA A 23 -4.76 1.00 -3.43
C ALA A 23 -5.52 0.74 -4.74
N VAL A 24 -5.59 -0.52 -5.15
CA VAL A 24 -6.44 -0.92 -6.27
C VAL A 24 -7.88 -0.90 -5.78
N THR A 25 -8.64 0.10 -6.20
CA THR A 25 -10.07 0.27 -5.90
C THR A 25 -10.91 -0.20 -7.09
N GLY A 26 -12.17 -0.57 -6.86
CA GLY A 26 -13.09 -1.04 -7.90
C GLY A 26 -13.83 -2.32 -7.52
N ASP A 27 -14.37 -3.02 -8.51
CA ASP A 27 -15.11 -4.26 -8.30
C ASP A 27 -14.26 -5.32 -7.57
N ARG A 28 -14.85 -5.94 -6.56
CA ARG A 28 -14.17 -6.88 -5.66
C ARG A 28 -13.61 -8.09 -6.42
N PHE A 29 -14.39 -8.66 -7.34
CA PHE A 29 -13.99 -9.85 -8.07
C PHE A 29 -12.86 -9.54 -9.04
N LEU A 30 -12.93 -8.38 -9.71
CA LEU A 30 -11.87 -7.91 -10.60
C LEU A 30 -10.55 -7.68 -9.83
N ARG A 31 -10.65 -7.07 -8.64
CA ARG A 31 -9.50 -6.84 -7.75
C ARG A 31 -8.85 -8.15 -7.30
N GLU A 32 -9.64 -9.12 -6.86
CA GLU A 32 -9.15 -10.43 -6.43
C GLU A 32 -8.53 -11.21 -7.60
N ALA A 33 -9.14 -11.20 -8.78
CA ALA A 33 -8.59 -11.85 -9.97
C ALA A 33 -7.25 -11.23 -10.38
N PHE A 34 -7.16 -9.90 -10.38
CA PHE A 34 -5.93 -9.17 -10.67
C PHE A 34 -4.82 -9.48 -9.65
N GLN A 35 -5.14 -9.49 -8.35
CA GLN A 35 -4.19 -9.86 -7.31
C GLN A 35 -3.70 -11.30 -7.46
N ARG A 36 -4.60 -12.27 -7.70
CA ARG A 36 -4.24 -13.67 -7.94
C ARG A 36 -3.31 -13.82 -9.13
N GLN A 37 -3.62 -13.16 -10.26
CA GLN A 37 -2.79 -13.23 -11.47
C GLN A 37 -1.41 -12.60 -11.27
N ARG A 38 -1.32 -11.49 -10.53
CA ARG A 38 -0.03 -10.88 -10.20
C ARG A 38 0.80 -11.80 -9.31
N LEU A 39 0.19 -12.37 -8.27
CA LEU A 39 0.87 -13.29 -7.36
C LEU A 39 1.33 -14.56 -8.07
N SER A 40 0.53 -15.13 -8.96
CA SER A 40 0.91 -16.34 -9.70
C SER A 40 2.07 -16.10 -10.68
N ALA A 41 2.18 -14.89 -11.23
CA ALA A 41 3.28 -14.50 -12.11
C ALA A 41 4.54 -14.04 -11.35
N CYS A 42 4.44 -13.71 -10.07
CA CYS A 42 5.56 -13.28 -9.24
C CYS A 42 6.48 -14.46 -8.92
N ARG A 43 7.78 -14.34 -9.27
CA ARG A 43 8.81 -15.33 -8.89
C ARG A 43 9.24 -15.20 -7.43
N ASN A 44 8.99 -14.04 -6.82
CA ASN A 44 9.26 -13.71 -5.43
C ASN A 44 8.40 -12.51 -5.01
N LEU A 45 8.20 -12.33 -3.69
CA LEU A 45 7.64 -11.10 -3.12
C LEU A 45 8.78 -10.10 -2.86
N PHE A 46 9.53 -9.73 -3.90
CA PHE A 46 10.64 -8.79 -3.73
C PHE A 46 10.13 -7.35 -3.64
N LYS A 47 10.11 -6.81 -2.42
CA LYS A 47 10.08 -5.36 -2.20
C LYS A 47 11.43 -4.95 -1.63
N LYS A 48 12.18 -4.19 -2.43
CA LYS A 48 13.60 -3.88 -2.22
C LYS A 48 13.89 -3.32 -0.83
N ASP A 49 13.02 -2.47 -0.33
CA ASP A 49 13.24 -1.78 0.93
C ASP A 49 11.95 -1.76 1.76
N LEU A 50 11.90 -2.57 2.82
CA LEU A 50 10.92 -2.42 3.90
C LEU A 50 11.41 -1.30 4.85
N LEU A 51 11.51 -0.09 4.30
CA LEU A 51 12.08 1.08 4.98
C LEU A 51 11.25 1.39 6.22
N GLY A 52 11.81 1.10 7.40
CA GLY A 52 11.14 1.24 8.69
C GLY A 52 11.66 0.28 9.75
N HIS A 53 12.24 -0.85 9.34
CA HIS A 53 12.85 -1.82 10.24
C HIS A 53 14.38 -1.77 10.17
N PHE A 54 15.05 -1.59 11.31
CA PHE A 54 16.52 -1.66 11.40
C PHE A 54 16.89 -3.06 11.90
N GLY A 55 17.54 -3.87 11.06
CA GLY A 55 17.94 -5.25 11.38
C GLY A 55 17.12 -6.33 10.68
N CYS A 56 17.25 -7.59 11.12
CA CYS A 56 16.51 -8.72 10.58
C CYS A 56 15.03 -8.66 11.00
N VAL A 57 14.11 -8.95 10.08
CA VAL A 57 12.69 -9.11 10.39
C VAL A 57 12.46 -10.53 10.91
N ASN A 58 11.90 -10.67 12.10
CA ASN A 58 11.70 -11.96 12.77
C ASN A 58 10.37 -12.63 12.40
N ALA A 59 9.36 -11.83 12.08
CA ALA A 59 8.04 -12.31 11.69
C ALA A 59 7.42 -11.34 10.68
N ILE A 60 6.56 -11.88 9.84
CA ILE A 60 5.72 -11.09 8.95
C ILE A 60 4.30 -11.59 9.15
N GLU A 61 3.39 -10.68 9.48
CA GLU A 61 1.98 -11.00 9.74
C GLU A 61 1.06 -10.24 8.79
N PHE A 62 0.00 -10.92 8.35
CA PHE A 62 -1.02 -10.38 7.47
C PHE A 62 -2.27 -10.04 8.28
N SER A 63 -2.96 -8.96 7.92
CA SER A 63 -4.22 -8.58 8.58
C SER A 63 -5.28 -9.69 8.45
N SER A 64 -6.10 -9.85 9.50
CA SER A 64 -7.08 -10.94 9.61
C SER A 64 -8.24 -10.87 8.60
N GLY A 65 -8.28 -9.84 7.75
CA GLY A 65 -9.27 -9.66 6.69
C GLY A 65 -8.65 -9.78 5.29
N ALA A 66 -8.22 -10.99 4.92
CA ALA A 66 -7.63 -11.31 3.60
C ALA A 66 -6.21 -10.76 3.32
N GLY A 67 -5.48 -10.30 4.35
CA GLY A 67 -4.07 -9.96 4.23
C GLY A 67 -3.76 -8.74 3.37
N GLU A 68 -4.68 -7.77 3.34
CA GLU A 68 -4.49 -6.51 2.60
C GLU A 68 -3.38 -5.64 3.17
N LEU A 69 -3.08 -5.83 4.45
CA LEU A 69 -2.01 -5.14 5.16
C LEU A 69 -0.99 -6.17 5.64
N LEU A 70 0.27 -5.77 5.59
CA LEU A 70 1.42 -6.53 6.05
C LEU A 70 2.12 -5.73 7.14
N VAL A 71 2.40 -6.37 8.27
CA VAL A 71 3.17 -5.83 9.39
C VAL A 71 4.44 -6.68 9.55
N SER A 72 5.55 -6.03 9.90
CA SER A 72 6.87 -6.64 10.11
C SER A 72 7.48 -6.18 11.42
#